data_AF-A0A6J8AGN8-F1
#
_entry.id   AF-A0A6J8AGN8-F1
#
_cell.length_a   1.000
_cell.length_b   1.000
_cell.length_c   1.000
_cell.angle_alpha   90.00
_cell.angle_beta   90.00
_cell.angle_gamma   90.00
#
_symmetry.space_group_name_H-M   'P 1'
#
loop_
_entity.id
_entity.type
_entity.pdbx_description
1 polymer ?
#
loop_
_entity_poly.entity_id
_entity_poly.type
_entity_poly.pdbx_seq_one_letter_code
_entity_poly.pdbx_strand_id
1 'polypeptide(L)'
;MVVHNPWQVECHQLCFKKNEGYNYLEQMNEAALLSPGEYTKSIAKKLNTEKLKRRIKRQSREFKKKRTDLKKKRNKKERRFNIHESVSYQSEIATIGLSDTEAVTIPSPLKLDGTESFTFFDLETTGLSRISDITQIAAVHDKKLYQSYVLPRCDISVEASKVTGITCCLAKNKMYVHGKEVDTKSQYEALLDFIEF
;
A
#
# COMPACT_ATOMS: atom_id res chain seq x y z
N MET A 1 -2.22 -10.41 39.16
CA MET A 1 -1.01 -10.03 38.39
C MET A 1 -1.42 -9.88 36.93
N VAL A 2 -1.56 -8.65 36.45
CA VAL A 2 -1.90 -8.41 35.03
C VAL A 2 -0.62 -8.60 34.23
N VAL A 3 -0.53 -9.72 33.52
CA VAL A 3 0.58 -9.98 32.60
C VAL A 3 0.31 -9.12 31.37
N HIS A 4 0.88 -7.91 31.33
CA HIS A 4 0.84 -7.10 30.12
C HIS A 4 1.63 -7.79 29.02
N ASN A 5 0.97 -8.05 27.90
CA ASN A 5 1.54 -8.70 26.72
C ASN A 5 2.70 -7.84 26.20
N PRO A 6 3.95 -8.36 26.11
CA PRO A 6 5.15 -7.56 25.78
C PRO A 6 5.00 -6.75 24.49
N TRP A 7 4.30 -7.32 23.50
CA TRP A 7 4.02 -6.70 22.20
C TRP A 7 3.16 -5.45 22.29
N GLN A 8 2.25 -5.38 23.26
CA GLN A 8 1.35 -4.25 23.44
C GLN A 8 2.09 -3.06 24.06
N VAL A 9 3.06 -3.33 24.94
CA VAL A 9 3.91 -2.30 25.56
C VAL A 9 4.86 -1.70 24.53
N GLU A 10 5.49 -2.51 23.67
CA GLU A 10 6.35 -2.02 22.59
C GLU A 10 5.59 -1.19 21.55
N CYS A 11 4.40 -1.64 21.15
CA CYS A 11 3.53 -0.89 20.22
C CYS A 11 3.12 0.48 20.79
N HIS A 12 2.72 0.54 22.06
CA HIS A 12 2.43 1.81 22.72
C HIS A 12 3.66 2.73 22.76
N GLN A 13 4.83 2.23 23.18
CA GLN A 13 6.07 3.02 23.20
C GLN A 13 6.44 3.56 21.80
N LEU A 14 6.25 2.75 20.75
CA LEU A 14 6.50 3.17 19.38
C LEU A 14 5.52 4.25 18.88
N CYS A 15 4.24 4.13 19.22
CA CYS A 15 3.23 5.13 18.86
C CYS A 15 3.48 6.46 19.58
N PHE A 16 3.68 6.44 20.89
CA PHE A 16 3.98 7.63 21.69
C PHE A 16 5.27 8.32 21.22
N LYS A 17 6.34 7.55 20.94
CA LYS A 17 7.60 8.10 20.42
C LYS A 17 7.47 8.78 19.06
N LYS A 18 6.59 8.28 18.19
CA LYS A 18 6.32 8.88 16.87
C LYS A 18 5.58 10.20 17.03
N ASN A 19 4.56 10.24 17.87
CA ASN A 19 3.64 11.36 18.03
C ASN A 19 4.23 12.48 18.92
N GLU A 20 4.76 12.13 20.08
CA GLU A 20 5.20 13.08 21.12
C GLU A 20 6.72 13.21 21.24
N GLY A 21 7.47 12.40 20.49
CA GLY A 21 8.93 12.38 20.54
C GLY A 21 9.46 11.65 21.77
N TYR A 22 10.68 11.99 22.20
CA TYR A 22 11.33 11.28 23.31
C TYR A 22 10.86 11.72 24.70
N ASN A 23 9.92 12.67 24.79
CA ASN A 23 9.32 13.13 26.04
C ASN A 23 8.26 12.16 26.60
N TYR A 24 7.88 11.13 25.83
CA TYR A 24 6.88 10.16 26.26
C TYR A 24 7.27 9.45 27.56
N LEU A 25 8.56 9.25 27.82
CA LEU A 25 9.03 8.59 29.04
C LEU A 25 8.77 9.46 30.28
N GLU A 26 8.77 10.80 30.12
CA GLU A 26 8.39 11.72 31.20
C GLU A 26 6.90 11.58 31.50
N GLN A 27 6.07 11.61 30.46
CA GLN A 27 4.62 11.48 30.59
C GLN A 27 4.19 10.10 31.14
N MET A 28 4.87 9.02 30.73
CA MET A 28 4.63 7.68 31.28
C MET A 28 5.00 7.59 32.75
N ASN A 29 6.11 8.20 33.16
CA ASN A 29 6.52 8.22 34.57
C ASN A 29 5.51 9.02 35.40
N GLU A 30 5.09 10.21 34.93
CA GLU A 30 4.04 11.00 35.58
C GLU A 30 2.72 10.22 35.72
N ALA A 31 2.29 9.55 34.65
CA ALA A 31 1.08 8.70 34.66
C ALA A 31 1.19 7.49 35.61
N ALA A 32 2.40 6.98 35.81
CA ALA A 32 2.70 5.92 36.77
C ALA A 32 2.96 6.44 38.20
N LEU A 33 2.77 7.74 38.45
CA LEU A 33 3.08 8.42 39.73
C LEU A 33 4.55 8.27 40.15
N LEU A 34 5.45 8.10 39.17
CA LEU A 34 6.89 8.04 39.34
C LEU A 34 7.50 9.38 38.96
N SER A 35 8.51 9.84 39.71
CA SER A 35 9.22 11.06 39.35
C SER A 35 10.03 10.85 38.06
N PRO A 36 9.81 11.65 37.00
CA PRO A 36 10.68 11.64 35.83
C PRO A 36 12.01 12.29 36.23
N GLY A 37 12.96 11.45 36.65
CA GLY A 37 14.28 11.91 37.10
C GLY A 37 14.97 12.83 36.10
N GLU A 38 15.79 13.77 36.59
CA GLU A 38 16.46 14.80 35.77
C GLU A 38 17.28 14.22 34.60
N TYR A 39 17.89 13.06 34.84
CA TYR A 39 18.65 12.32 33.82
C TYR A 39 17.78 11.93 32.62
N THR A 40 16.57 11.43 32.88
CA THR A 40 15.59 11.08 31.85
C THR A 40 15.24 12.30 31.00
N LYS A 41 15.03 13.46 31.65
CA LYS A 41 14.71 14.72 30.97
C LYS A 41 15.86 15.20 30.09
N SER A 42 17.09 15.10 30.57
CA SER A 42 18.30 15.45 29.82
C SER A 42 18.48 14.57 28.57
N ILE A 43 18.27 13.26 28.71
CA ILE A 43 18.31 12.32 27.58
C ILE A 43 17.22 12.63 26.55
N ALA A 44 15.98 12.86 26.98
CA ALA A 44 14.87 13.17 26.09
C ALA A 44 15.17 14.42 25.24
N LYS A 45 15.67 15.48 25.87
CA LYS A 45 16.12 16.71 25.18
C LYS A 45 17.21 16.44 24.15
N LYS A 46 18.25 15.66 24.50
CA LYS A 46 19.32 15.29 23.57
C LYS A 46 18.78 14.53 22.36
N LEU A 47 17.93 13.54 22.58
CA LEU A 47 17.36 12.70 21.52
C LEU A 47 16.39 13.48 20.60
N ASN A 48 15.59 14.39 21.17
CA ASN A 48 14.74 15.28 20.39
C ASN A 48 15.55 16.25 19.51
N THR A 49 16.65 16.77 20.04
CA THR A 49 17.58 17.64 19.28
C THR A 49 18.17 16.88 18.08
N GLU A 50 18.62 15.64 18.29
CA GLU A 50 19.11 14.79 17.20
C GLU A 50 18.02 14.42 16.18
N LYS A 51 16.78 14.18 16.64
CA LYS A 51 15.61 13.96 15.77
C LYS A 51 15.38 15.19 14.87
N LEU A 52 15.46 16.41 15.42
CA LEU A 52 15.29 17.65 14.66
C LEU A 52 16.40 17.83 13.62
N LYS A 53 17.67 17.64 14.00
CA LYS A 53 18.80 17.67 13.06
C LYS A 53 18.62 16.68 11.91
N ARG A 54 18.19 15.45 12.21
CA ARG A 54 17.88 14.43 11.19
C ARG A 54 16.72 14.85 10.28
N ARG A 55 15.67 15.48 10.82
CA ARG A 55 14.53 15.99 10.04
C ARG A 55 14.97 17.08 9.07
N ILE A 56 15.70 18.09 9.55
CA ILE A 56 16.23 19.18 8.72
C ILE A 56 17.13 18.61 7.62
N LYS A 57 18.05 17.71 7.97
CA LYS A 57 18.91 17.03 6.98
C LYS A 57 18.11 16.25 5.93
N ARG A 58 17.06 15.52 6.33
CA ARG A 58 16.20 14.79 5.38
C ARG A 58 15.41 15.70 4.43
N GLN A 59 15.06 16.89 4.89
CA GLN A 59 14.34 17.88 4.08
C GLN A 59 15.26 18.64 3.11
N SER A 60 16.58 18.62 3.35
CA SER A 60 17.55 19.32 2.52
C SER A 60 17.52 18.85 1.06
N ARG A 61 17.77 19.78 0.14
CA ARG A 61 17.82 19.51 -1.31
C ARG A 61 18.88 18.45 -1.64
N GLU A 62 20.03 18.52 -1.00
CA GLU A 62 21.14 17.57 -1.18
C GLU A 62 20.74 16.15 -0.80
N PHE A 63 20.07 15.99 0.35
CA PHE A 63 19.60 14.67 0.79
C PHE A 63 18.56 14.11 -0.18
N LYS A 64 17.61 14.94 -0.63
CA LYS A 64 16.60 14.55 -1.62
C LYS A 64 17.24 14.15 -2.96
N LYS A 65 18.21 14.93 -3.46
CA LYS A 65 18.98 14.62 -4.69
C LYS A 65 19.72 13.29 -4.55
N LYS A 66 20.52 13.13 -3.48
CA LYS A 66 21.26 11.90 -3.19
C LYS A 66 20.35 10.67 -3.11
N ARG A 67 19.17 10.81 -2.51
CA ARG A 67 18.16 9.73 -2.45
C ARG A 67 17.68 9.34 -3.85
N THR A 68 17.37 10.30 -4.70
CA THR A 68 16.96 10.04 -6.09
C THR A 68 18.07 9.36 -6.89
N ASP A 69 19.32 9.80 -6.73
CA ASP A 69 20.46 9.19 -7.44
C ASP A 69 20.71 7.75 -6.99
N LEU A 70 20.61 7.49 -5.68
CA LEU A 70 20.70 6.14 -5.13
C LEU A 70 19.56 5.24 -5.67
N LYS A 71 18.33 5.77 -5.78
CA LYS A 71 17.20 5.05 -6.39
C LYS A 71 17.49 4.70 -7.85
N LYS A 72 17.99 5.66 -8.64
CA LYS A 72 18.39 5.43 -10.04
C LYS A 72 19.49 4.37 -10.16
N LYS A 73 20.52 4.42 -9.30
CA LYS A 73 21.60 3.42 -9.27
C LYS A 73 21.09 2.03 -8.92
N ARG A 74 20.21 1.91 -7.93
CA ARG A 74 19.58 0.64 -7.55
C ARG A 74 18.78 0.04 -8.70
N ASN A 75 17.90 0.82 -9.31
CA ASN A 75 17.10 0.37 -10.46
C ASN A 75 17.99 -0.05 -11.65
N LYS A 76 19.11 0.65 -11.90
CA LYS A 76 20.07 0.25 -12.93
C LYS A 76 20.75 -1.08 -12.63
N LYS A 77 21.06 -1.36 -11.35
CA LYS A 77 21.62 -2.64 -10.90
C LYS A 77 20.61 -3.78 -11.04
N GLU A 78 19.36 -3.56 -10.59
CA GLU A 78 18.26 -4.53 -10.74
C GLU A 78 18.00 -4.85 -12.22
N ARG A 79 17.94 -3.83 -13.10
CA ARG A 79 17.82 -4.07 -14.55
C ARG A 79 18.96 -4.92 -15.11
N ARG A 80 20.21 -4.64 -14.73
CA ARG A 80 21.37 -5.43 -15.18
C ARG A 80 21.31 -6.88 -14.69
N PHE A 81 20.85 -7.09 -13.46
CA PHE A 81 20.70 -8.43 -12.89
C PHE A 81 19.58 -9.21 -13.59
N ASN A 82 18.40 -8.61 -13.80
CA ASN A 82 17.30 -9.25 -14.52
C ASN A 82 17.64 -9.54 -15.99
N ILE A 83 18.44 -8.69 -16.65
CA ILE A 83 18.96 -8.95 -18.02
C ILE A 83 19.91 -10.16 -18.00
N HIS A 84 20.75 -10.31 -16.97
CA HIS A 84 21.62 -11.48 -16.84
C HIS A 84 20.81 -12.76 -16.59
N GLU A 85 19.76 -12.70 -15.75
CA GLU A 85 18.86 -13.83 -15.53
C GLU A 85 18.02 -14.21 -16.77
N SER A 86 17.76 -13.26 -17.68
CA SER A 86 17.08 -13.55 -18.96
C SER A 86 17.91 -14.37 -19.96
N VAL A 87 19.22 -14.56 -19.73
CA VAL A 87 20.03 -15.52 -20.51
C VAL A 87 19.78 -16.96 -20.03
N SER A 88 19.27 -17.15 -18.81
CA SER A 88 18.81 -18.46 -18.33
C SER A 88 17.46 -18.87 -18.92
N TYR A 89 16.82 -17.98 -19.70
CA TYR A 89 15.68 -18.25 -20.56
C TYR A 89 16.12 -18.08 -22.02
N GLN A 90 17.13 -18.85 -22.44
CA GLN A 90 17.46 -18.94 -23.86
C GLN A 90 16.30 -19.63 -24.60
N SER A 91 15.55 -18.81 -25.33
CA SER A 91 15.13 -18.99 -26.72
C SER A 91 15.18 -20.41 -27.28
N GLU A 92 14.11 -21.18 -27.07
CA GLU A 92 13.79 -22.37 -27.87
C GLU A 92 12.29 -22.69 -27.72
N ILE A 93 11.44 -21.78 -28.19
CA ILE A 93 10.17 -22.20 -28.78
C ILE A 93 10.35 -21.99 -30.28
N ALA A 94 10.68 -23.09 -30.95
CA ALA A 94 10.72 -23.20 -32.39
C ALA A 94 9.36 -22.79 -32.96
N THR A 95 9.26 -21.59 -33.51
CA THR A 95 8.20 -21.24 -34.45
C THR A 95 8.57 -21.87 -35.79
N ILE A 96 8.23 -23.14 -35.94
CA ILE A 96 8.08 -23.77 -37.24
C ILE A 96 6.97 -22.99 -37.96
N GLY A 97 7.37 -22.22 -38.97
CA GLY A 97 6.50 -21.78 -40.06
C GLY A 97 5.50 -20.67 -39.74
N LEU A 98 5.97 -19.44 -39.53
CA LEU A 98 5.24 -18.26 -40.00
C LEU A 98 6.25 -17.28 -40.59
N SER A 99 6.20 -17.18 -41.92
CA SER A 99 6.88 -16.18 -42.72
C SER A 99 6.39 -14.77 -42.40
N ASP A 100 7.28 -13.83 -42.67
CA ASP A 100 7.11 -12.36 -42.66
C ASP A 100 7.29 -11.67 -41.30
N THR A 101 8.54 -11.25 -41.11
CA THR A 101 9.02 -10.32 -40.11
C THR A 101 8.36 -8.95 -40.25
N GLU A 102 7.34 -8.67 -39.43
CA GLU A 102 7.05 -7.30 -39.03
C GLU A 102 7.73 -7.03 -37.68
N ALA A 103 8.70 -6.10 -37.69
CA ALA A 103 9.36 -5.66 -36.46
C ALA A 103 8.33 -5.07 -35.51
N VAL A 104 8.05 -5.76 -34.40
CA VAL A 104 7.17 -5.29 -33.32
C VAL A 104 7.67 -3.92 -32.86
N THR A 105 6.97 -2.88 -33.30
CA THR A 105 7.32 -1.50 -33.00
C THR A 105 6.89 -1.25 -31.56
N ILE A 106 7.84 -0.92 -30.68
CA ILE A 106 7.52 -0.52 -29.30
C ILE A 106 6.61 0.72 -29.40
N PRO A 107 5.38 0.69 -28.87
CA PRO A 107 4.46 1.82 -28.97
C PRO A 107 5.12 3.04 -28.31
N SER A 108 5.18 4.14 -29.07
CA SER A 108 5.68 5.41 -28.55
C SER A 108 4.80 5.86 -27.37
N PRO A 109 5.36 6.58 -26.37
CA PRO A 109 4.58 7.10 -25.27
C PRO A 109 3.34 7.83 -25.78
N LEU A 110 2.16 7.46 -25.26
CA LEU A 110 0.89 8.04 -25.67
C LEU A 110 0.98 9.56 -25.52
N LYS A 111 0.92 10.29 -26.64
CA LYS A 111 0.82 11.74 -26.62
C LYS A 111 -0.64 12.06 -26.41
N LEU A 112 -0.95 12.57 -25.21
CA LEU A 112 -2.30 13.01 -24.92
C LEU A 112 -2.57 14.30 -25.73
N ASP A 113 -3.54 14.28 -26.63
CA ASP A 113 -3.91 15.40 -27.50
C ASP A 113 -5.01 16.30 -26.90
N GLY A 114 -5.49 15.95 -25.70
CA GLY A 114 -6.51 16.69 -24.96
C GLY A 114 -7.94 16.29 -25.30
N THR A 115 -8.13 15.27 -26.16
CA THR A 115 -9.43 14.67 -26.45
C THR A 115 -9.71 13.40 -25.64
N GLU A 116 -8.78 13.02 -24.75
CA GLU A 116 -8.93 11.82 -23.94
C GLU A 116 -9.98 11.95 -22.85
N SER A 117 -10.76 10.89 -22.67
CA SER A 117 -11.67 10.78 -21.55
C SER A 117 -10.98 10.14 -20.34
N PHE A 118 -11.24 10.68 -19.16
CA PHE A 118 -10.65 10.22 -17.91
C PHE A 118 -11.68 9.42 -17.10
N THR A 119 -11.34 8.17 -16.81
CA THR A 119 -12.06 7.36 -15.81
C THR A 119 -11.30 7.40 -14.50
N PHE A 120 -11.96 7.81 -13.43
CA PHE A 120 -11.44 7.70 -12.07
C PHE A 120 -12.01 6.42 -11.47
N PHE A 121 -11.16 5.58 -10.89
CA PHE A 121 -11.60 4.37 -10.23
C PHE A 121 -10.86 4.16 -8.92
N ASP A 122 -11.52 3.46 -8.01
CA ASP A 122 -10.97 3.04 -6.73
C ASP A 122 -11.40 1.60 -6.42
N LEU A 123 -10.59 0.91 -5.62
CA LEU A 123 -10.78 -0.49 -5.29
C LEU A 123 -10.73 -0.69 -3.78
N GLU A 124 -11.70 -1.44 -3.27
CA GLU A 124 -11.62 -2.00 -1.93
C GLU A 124 -11.17 -3.46 -2.01
N THR A 125 -10.42 -3.91 -1.00
CA THR A 125 -9.83 -5.25 -0.97
C THR A 125 -10.01 -5.94 0.37
N THR A 126 -9.81 -7.25 0.39
CA THR A 126 -9.75 -8.07 1.62
C THR A 126 -8.57 -7.69 2.53
N GLY A 127 -7.58 -6.95 2.03
CA GLY A 127 -6.38 -6.54 2.77
C GLY A 127 -5.30 -5.92 1.85
N LEU A 128 -4.10 -5.70 2.40
CA LEU A 128 -2.98 -5.06 1.68
C LEU A 128 -2.01 -6.04 1.01
N SER A 129 -2.35 -7.34 1.00
CA SER A 129 -1.47 -8.38 0.45
C SER A 129 -1.56 -8.41 -1.08
N ARG A 130 -0.53 -8.96 -1.73
CA ARG A 130 -0.56 -9.21 -3.19
C ARG A 130 -1.55 -10.29 -3.60
N ILE A 131 -1.99 -11.10 -2.65
CA ILE A 131 -3.00 -12.15 -2.84
C ILE A 131 -4.37 -11.73 -2.33
N SER A 132 -4.55 -10.45 -1.96
CA SER A 132 -5.85 -9.95 -1.51
C SER A 132 -6.82 -9.85 -2.69
N ASP A 133 -8.03 -10.36 -2.46
CA ASP A 133 -9.13 -10.25 -3.41
C ASP A 133 -9.76 -8.85 -3.38
N ILE A 134 -10.30 -8.42 -4.52
CA ILE A 134 -11.11 -7.21 -4.66
C ILE A 134 -12.49 -7.47 -4.05
N THR A 135 -12.99 -6.52 -3.26
CA THR A 135 -14.31 -6.58 -2.62
C THR A 135 -15.27 -5.55 -3.19
N GLN A 136 -14.76 -4.48 -3.80
CA GLN A 136 -15.55 -3.48 -4.50
C GLN A 136 -14.75 -2.85 -5.64
N ILE A 137 -15.44 -2.55 -6.74
CA ILE A 137 -14.97 -1.67 -7.82
C ILE A 137 -15.91 -0.47 -7.87
N ALA A 138 -15.35 0.74 -7.75
CA ALA A 138 -16.09 1.97 -7.92
C ALA A 138 -15.40 2.84 -8.97
N ALA A 139 -16.17 3.42 -9.89
CA ALA A 139 -15.61 4.28 -10.92
C ALA A 139 -16.56 5.38 -11.37
N VAL A 140 -15.98 6.48 -11.84
CA VAL A 140 -16.68 7.61 -12.45
C VAL A 140 -16.04 7.91 -13.79
N HIS A 141 -16.89 7.95 -14.81
CA HIS A 141 -16.55 8.38 -16.16
C HIS A 141 -17.53 9.48 -16.57
N ASP A 142 -17.02 10.69 -16.75
CA ASP A 142 -17.82 11.90 -16.93
C ASP A 142 -18.90 12.10 -15.85
N LYS A 143 -20.15 11.75 -16.16
CA LYS A 143 -21.32 11.85 -15.28
C LYS A 143 -21.91 10.50 -14.89
N LYS A 144 -21.32 9.40 -15.36
CA LYS A 144 -21.76 8.04 -15.04
C LYS A 144 -20.99 7.51 -13.85
N LEU A 145 -21.69 6.78 -12.98
CA LEU A 145 -21.13 6.10 -11.81
C LEU A 145 -21.29 4.59 -12.00
N TYR A 146 -20.21 3.86 -11.76
CA TYR A 146 -20.19 2.42 -11.64
C TYR A 146 -19.83 2.06 -10.21
N GLN A 147 -20.59 1.13 -9.63
CA GLN A 147 -20.31 0.58 -8.32
C GLN A 147 -20.76 -0.86 -8.28
N SER A 148 -19.83 -1.76 -7.97
CA SER A 148 -20.08 -3.20 -7.94
C SER A 148 -19.33 -3.83 -6.78
N TYR A 149 -20.03 -4.68 -6.01
CA TYR A 149 -19.44 -5.47 -4.95
C TYR A 149 -19.08 -6.86 -5.48
N VAL A 150 -17.87 -7.31 -5.14
CA VAL A 150 -17.29 -8.56 -5.64
C VAL A 150 -17.15 -9.52 -4.48
N LEU A 151 -17.74 -10.72 -4.59
CA LEU A 151 -17.62 -11.73 -3.55
C LEU A 151 -16.17 -12.27 -3.51
N PRO A 152 -15.43 -12.06 -2.41
CA PRO A 152 -14.05 -12.54 -2.32
C PRO A 152 -14.00 -14.05 -2.04
N ARG A 153 -12.87 -14.68 -2.36
CA ARG A 153 -12.63 -16.11 -2.07
C ARG A 153 -12.11 -16.35 -0.64
N CYS A 154 -11.73 -15.28 0.06
CA CYS A 154 -11.19 -15.32 1.40
C CYS A 154 -11.84 -14.25 2.29
N ASP A 155 -11.66 -14.40 3.60
CA ASP A 155 -12.19 -13.46 4.57
C ASP A 155 -11.52 -12.08 4.43
N ILE A 156 -12.32 -11.04 4.68
CA ILE A 156 -11.83 -9.66 4.74
C ILE A 156 -11.12 -9.49 6.10
N SER A 157 -9.90 -8.94 6.08
CA SER A 157 -9.16 -8.69 7.32
C SER A 157 -9.93 -7.74 8.24
N VAL A 158 -9.68 -7.85 9.54
CA VAL A 158 -10.34 -7.00 10.54
C VAL A 158 -10.03 -5.52 10.29
N GLU A 159 -8.80 -5.20 9.91
CA GLU A 159 -8.36 -3.85 9.58
C GLU A 159 -9.03 -3.33 8.31
N ALA A 160 -9.10 -4.14 7.25
CA ALA A 160 -9.79 -3.78 6.02
C ALA A 160 -11.27 -3.52 6.29
N SER A 161 -11.94 -4.43 6.99
CA SER A 161 -13.36 -4.29 7.37
C SER A 161 -13.62 -3.03 8.20
N LYS A 162 -12.68 -2.66 9.09
CA LYS A 162 -12.79 -1.46 9.92
C LYS A 162 -12.69 -0.17 9.10
N VAL A 163 -11.85 -0.16 8.06
CA VAL A 163 -11.64 1.02 7.20
C VAL A 163 -12.78 1.18 6.21
N THR A 164 -13.19 0.08 5.57
CA THR A 164 -14.15 0.11 4.45
C THR A 164 -15.60 -0.08 4.92
N GLY A 165 -15.80 -0.65 6.10
CA GLY A 165 -17.12 -1.06 6.58
C GLY A 165 -17.68 -2.30 5.90
N ILE A 166 -16.89 -2.97 5.04
CA ILE A 166 -17.31 -4.15 4.29
C ILE A 166 -16.98 -5.40 5.11
N THR A 167 -17.95 -6.30 5.20
CA THR A 167 -17.80 -7.62 5.83
C THR A 167 -18.37 -8.70 4.92
N CYS A 168 -17.86 -9.93 5.04
CA CYS A 168 -18.30 -11.07 4.23
C CYS A 168 -18.59 -12.27 5.13
N CYS A 169 -19.66 -13.01 4.83
CA CYS A 169 -19.95 -14.31 5.40
C CYS A 169 -19.80 -15.36 4.30
N LEU A 170 -18.61 -15.96 4.19
CA LEU A 170 -18.30 -16.95 3.16
C LEU A 170 -19.21 -18.18 3.22
N ALA A 171 -19.62 -18.63 4.41
CA ALA A 171 -20.54 -19.75 4.56
C ALA A 171 -21.93 -19.51 3.92
N LYS A 172 -22.33 -18.24 3.77
CA LYS A 172 -23.61 -17.84 3.17
C LYS A 172 -23.43 -17.19 1.79
N ASN A 173 -22.19 -16.99 1.34
CA ASN A 173 -21.86 -16.19 0.15
C ASN A 173 -22.55 -14.82 0.13
N LYS A 174 -22.53 -14.12 1.26
CA LYS A 174 -23.22 -12.83 1.45
C LYS A 174 -22.25 -11.77 1.94
N MET A 175 -22.31 -10.57 1.36
CA MET A 175 -21.55 -9.41 1.81
C MET A 175 -22.45 -8.36 2.43
N TYR A 176 -21.87 -7.58 3.34
CA TYR A 176 -22.55 -6.51 4.05
C TYR A 176 -21.67 -5.27 4.09
N VAL A 177 -22.30 -4.11 3.90
CA VAL A 177 -21.66 -2.80 4.02
C VAL A 177 -22.33 -2.07 5.17
N HIS A 178 -21.55 -1.78 6.21
CA HIS A 178 -22.05 -1.23 7.47
C HIS A 178 -23.25 -2.02 8.04
N GLY A 179 -23.19 -3.35 7.92
CA GLY A 179 -24.22 -4.27 8.40
C GLY A 179 -25.44 -4.43 7.49
N LYS A 180 -25.53 -3.69 6.37
CA LYS A 180 -26.59 -3.88 5.37
C LYS A 180 -26.11 -4.83 4.29
N GLU A 181 -26.91 -5.85 4.00
CA GLU A 181 -26.61 -6.79 2.92
C GLU A 181 -26.58 -6.06 1.57
N VAL A 182 -25.64 -6.44 0.71
CA VAL A 182 -25.48 -5.89 -0.64
C VAL A 182 -25.45 -7.01 -1.67
N ASP A 183 -25.94 -6.72 -2.88
CA ASP A 183 -25.82 -7.62 -4.01
C ASP A 183 -24.35 -7.73 -4.44
N THR A 184 -23.92 -8.96 -4.72
CA THR A 184 -22.54 -9.26 -5.08
C THR A 184 -22.47 -10.00 -6.40
N LYS A 185 -21.43 -9.71 -7.18
CA LYS A 185 -21.09 -10.42 -8.40
C LYS A 185 -19.83 -11.26 -8.22
N SER A 186 -19.62 -12.22 -9.12
CA SER A 186 -18.30 -12.84 -9.24
C SER A 186 -17.29 -11.81 -9.75
N GLN A 187 -16.00 -12.06 -9.51
CA GLN A 187 -14.93 -11.18 -10.01
C GLN A 187 -14.96 -11.07 -11.54
N TYR A 188 -15.31 -12.16 -12.24
CA TYR A 188 -15.36 -12.18 -13.69
C TYR A 188 -16.49 -11.28 -14.23
N GLU A 189 -17.71 -11.43 -13.70
CA GLU A 189 -18.86 -10.61 -14.11
C GLU A 189 -18.63 -9.13 -13.83
N ALA A 190 -18.12 -8.80 -12.63
CA ALA A 190 -17.87 -7.40 -12.26
C ALA A 190 -16.80 -6.72 -13.14
N LEU A 191 -15.83 -7.48 -13.66
CA LEU A 191 -14.82 -6.95 -14.57
C LEU A 191 -15.36 -6.81 -16.00
N LEU A 192 -16.21 -7.73 -16.46
CA LEU A 192 -16.89 -7.58 -17.75
C LEU A 192 -17.80 -6.35 -17.76
N ASP A 193 -18.63 -6.20 -16.73
CA ASP A 193 -19.49 -5.01 -16.58
C ASP A 193 -18.67 -3.72 -16.51
N PHE A 194 -17.47 -3.76 -15.91
CA PHE A 194 -16.59 -2.59 -15.83
C PHE A 194 -15.91 -2.25 -17.17
N ILE A 195 -15.64 -3.25 -18.02
CA ILE A 195 -15.11 -3.02 -19.37
C ILE A 195 -16.19 -2.40 -20.28
N GLU A 196 -17.46 -2.77 -20.07
CA GLU A 196 -18.60 -2.23 -20.82
C GLU A 196 -19.07 -0.85 -20.35
N PHE A 197 -18.83 -0.51 -19.08
CA PHE A 197 -19.20 0.76 -18.43
C PHE A 197 -18.48 1.98 -19.03
#